data_AF-A0A924M8H9-F1
#
_entry.id   AF-A0A924M8H9-F1
#
_cell.length_a   1.000
_cell.length_b   1.000
_cell.length_c   1.000
_cell.angle_alpha   90.00
_cell.angle_beta   90.00
_cell.angle_gamma   90.00
#
_symmetry.space_group_name_H-M   'P 1'
#
loop_
_entity.id
_entity.type
_entity.pdbx_description
1 polymer ?
#
loop_
_entity_poly.entity_id
_entity_poly.type
_entity_poly.pdbx_seq_one_letter_code
_entity_poly.pdbx_strand_id
1 'polypeptide(L)'
;MTTPAAVPELRKLALEALLQPNPHEKVALAQWIQARAATLLIATETLPDEPAGVPGNRGRRELRSHLEVPKRSPFTNEGLAALLHAVTHIEFNAINLALDAIWRFGGMP
;
A
#
# COMPACT_ATOMS: atom_id res chain seq x y z
N MET A 1 8.78 -29.90 -22.61
CA MET A 1 8.27 -28.53 -22.85
C MET A 1 8.39 -27.79 -21.53
N THR A 2 9.45 -26.99 -21.39
CA THR A 2 9.72 -26.21 -20.19
C THR A 2 8.73 -25.05 -20.17
N THR A 3 7.80 -25.04 -19.22
CA THR A 3 6.95 -23.88 -18.97
C THR A 3 7.87 -22.68 -18.75
N PRO A 4 7.80 -21.60 -19.55
CA PRO A 4 8.60 -20.42 -19.29
C PRO A 4 8.25 -19.96 -17.87
N ALA A 5 9.27 -19.68 -17.05
CA ALA A 5 9.07 -19.13 -15.72
C ALA A 5 8.12 -17.93 -15.85
N ALA A 6 6.93 -18.04 -15.25
CA ALA A 6 5.89 -17.05 -15.41
C ALA A 6 6.46 -15.69 -15.01
N VAL A 7 6.60 -14.79 -15.98
CA VAL A 7 7.09 -13.43 -15.69
C VAL A 7 6.12 -12.84 -14.67
N PRO A 8 6.63 -12.34 -13.53
CA PRO A 8 5.77 -11.88 -12.46
C PRO A 8 4.91 -10.71 -12.95
N GLU A 9 3.60 -10.84 -12.73
CA GLU A 9 2.58 -9.88 -13.14
C GLU A 9 2.37 -8.85 -12.02
N LEU A 10 2.37 -7.56 -12.39
CA LEU A 10 2.42 -6.44 -11.47
C LEU A 10 1.21 -6.40 -10.52
N ARG A 11 -0.01 -6.64 -11.02
CA ARG A 11 -1.23 -6.54 -10.20
C ARG A 11 -1.28 -7.65 -9.15
N LYS A 12 -0.85 -8.86 -9.49
CA LYS A 12 -0.71 -9.97 -8.55
C LYS A 12 0.31 -9.67 -7.46
N LEU A 13 1.48 -9.12 -7.83
CA LEU A 13 2.49 -8.71 -6.86
C LEU A 13 2.00 -7.56 -5.97
N ALA A 14 1.27 -6.60 -6.54
CA ALA A 14 0.70 -5.49 -5.78
C ALA A 14 -0.33 -5.99 -4.77
N LEU A 15 -1.17 -6.96 -5.15
CA LEU A 15 -2.12 -7.60 -4.25
C LEU A 15 -1.42 -8.38 -3.12
N GLU A 16 -0.37 -9.15 -3.44
CA GLU A 16 0.44 -9.85 -2.45
C GLU A 16 1.07 -8.88 -1.44
N ALA A 17 1.67 -7.79 -1.93
CA ALA A 17 2.24 -6.76 -1.08
C ALA A 17 1.15 -6.04 -0.24
N LEU A 18 -0.04 -5.80 -0.80
CA LEU A 18 -1.14 -5.18 -0.07
C LEU A 18 -1.62 -6.06 1.09
N LEU A 19 -1.68 -7.38 0.88
CA LEU A 19 -2.14 -8.34 1.88
C LEU A 19 -1.08 -8.69 2.95
N GLN A 20 0.19 -8.34 2.73
CA GLN A 20 1.28 -8.60 3.68
C GLN A 20 1.02 -7.90 5.04
N PRO A 21 0.83 -8.65 6.16
CA PRO A 21 0.57 -8.06 7.48
C PRO A 21 1.81 -7.43 8.13
N ASN A 22 3.02 -7.92 7.82
CA ASN A 22 4.25 -7.38 8.39
C ASN A 22 4.63 -6.06 7.68
N PRO A 23 4.69 -4.91 8.39
CA PRO A 23 4.97 -3.62 7.76
C PRO A 23 6.35 -3.55 7.11
N HIS A 24 7.36 -4.21 7.69
CA HIS A 24 8.71 -4.22 7.13
C HIS A 24 8.76 -5.02 5.82
N GLU A 25 8.13 -6.20 5.80
CA GLU A 25 8.05 -7.03 4.60
C GLU A 25 7.24 -6.34 3.50
N LYS A 26 6.15 -5.65 3.86
CA LYS A 26 5.36 -4.87 2.90
C LYS A 26 6.20 -3.78 2.21
N VAL A 27 6.95 -3.01 3.00
CA VAL A 27 7.84 -1.97 2.46
C VAL A 27 8.91 -2.59 1.56
N ALA A 28 9.51 -3.71 1.97
CA ALA A 28 10.51 -4.41 1.18
C ALA A 28 9.93 -4.92 -0.16
N LEU A 29 8.73 -5.51 -0.14
CA LEU A 29 8.02 -5.95 -1.34
C LEU A 29 7.69 -4.77 -2.27
N ALA A 30 7.17 -3.66 -1.72
CA ALA A 30 6.87 -2.46 -2.51
C ALA A 30 8.13 -1.88 -3.16
N GLN A 31 9.25 -1.81 -2.44
CA GLN A 31 10.53 -1.39 -2.98
C GLN A 31 11.06 -2.34 -4.07
N TRP A 32 10.91 -3.65 -3.87
CA TRP A 32 11.30 -4.66 -4.86
C TRP A 32 10.48 -4.53 -6.15
N ILE A 33 9.16 -4.33 -6.03
CA ILE A 33 8.25 -4.07 -7.16
C ILE A 33 8.72 -2.81 -7.91
N GLN A 34 8.93 -1.71 -7.19
CA GLN A 34 9.36 -0.43 -7.78
C GLN A 34 10.71 -0.54 -8.50
N ALA A 35 11.69 -1.19 -7.89
CA ALA A 35 13.02 -1.38 -8.49
C ALA A 35 12.99 -2.20 -9.79
N ARG A 36 11.95 -3.03 -9.96
CA ARG A 36 11.76 -3.90 -11.12
C ARG A 36 10.67 -3.42 -12.06
N ALA A 37 10.08 -2.25 -11.84
CA ALA A 37 8.91 -1.77 -12.56
C ALA A 37 9.07 -1.82 -14.09
N ALA A 38 10.28 -1.59 -14.62
CA ALA A 38 10.58 -1.66 -16.05
C ALA A 38 10.57 -3.09 -16.64
N THR A 39 10.57 -4.12 -15.80
CA THR A 39 10.67 -5.54 -16.19
C THR A 39 9.42 -6.36 -15.87
N LEU A 40 8.48 -5.79 -15.10
CA LEU A 40 7.25 -6.46 -14.71
C LEU A 40 6.23 -6.35 -15.84
N LEU A 41 5.51 -7.44 -16.09
CA LEU A 41 4.39 -7.39 -17.02
C LEU A 41 3.18 -6.76 -16.32
N ILE A 42 2.46 -5.92 -17.06
CA ILE A 42 1.16 -5.40 -16.64
C ILE A 42 0.14 -6.14 -17.49
N ALA A 43 -0.56 -7.12 -16.91
CA ALA A 43 -1.60 -7.84 -17.64
C ALA A 43 -2.89 -7.00 -17.59
N THR A 44 -3.31 -6.49 -18.75
CA THR A 44 -4.53 -5.66 -18.89
C THR A 44 -5.80 -6.49 -18.94
N GLU A 45 -5.74 -7.76 -19.37
CA GLU A 45 -6.93 -8.54 -19.70
C GLU A 45 -7.44 -9.47 -18.59
N THR A 46 -6.66 -9.68 -17.53
CA THR A 46 -7.02 -10.55 -16.41
C THR A 46 -6.98 -9.77 -15.10
N LEU A 47 -8.15 -9.50 -14.53
CA LEU A 47 -8.23 -9.00 -13.16
C LEU A 47 -8.08 -10.18 -12.18
N PRO A 48 -7.23 -10.05 -11.14
CA PRO A 48 -7.23 -10.99 -10.02
C PRO A 48 -8.58 -10.95 -9.29
N ASP A 49 -9.06 -12.09 -8.80
CA ASP A 49 -10.23 -12.12 -7.93
C ASP A 49 -10.00 -11.26 -6.67
N GLU A 50 -10.99 -10.47 -6.27
CA GLU A 50 -10.91 -9.65 -5.05
C GLU A 50 -10.91 -10.57 -3.82
N PRO A 51 -9.83 -10.61 -3.02
CA PRO A 51 -9.76 -11.48 -1.88
C PRO A 51 -10.61 -10.94 -0.72
N ALA A 52 -11.14 -11.82 0.11
CA ALA A 52 -11.87 -11.42 1.29
C ALA A 52 -10.95 -10.65 2.27
N GLY A 53 -11.41 -9.48 2.75
CA GLY A 53 -10.72 -8.74 3.81
C GLY A 53 -9.59 -7.79 3.36
N VAL A 54 -9.64 -7.27 2.12
CA VAL A 54 -8.67 -6.27 1.64
C VAL A 54 -8.55 -5.08 2.63
N PRO A 55 -7.32 -4.68 3.01
CA PRO A 55 -7.10 -3.49 3.84
C PRO A 55 -7.75 -2.25 3.22
N GLY A 56 -8.51 -1.50 4.03
CA GLY A 56 -9.22 -0.29 3.57
C GLY A 56 -10.74 -0.44 3.57
N ASN A 57 -11.27 -1.66 3.52
CA ASN A 57 -12.70 -1.94 3.71
C ASN A 57 -13.08 -2.01 5.20
N ARG A 58 -12.69 -0.98 5.96
CA ARG A 58 -13.19 -0.79 7.33
C ARG A 58 -14.37 0.17 7.24
N GLY A 59 -15.50 -0.21 7.85
CA GLY A 59 -16.75 0.56 7.81
C GLY A 59 -16.59 2.05 8.15
N ARG A 60 -17.64 2.83 7.85
CA ARG A 60 -17.65 4.30 7.94
C ARG A 60 -16.99 4.79 9.23
N ARG A 61 -15.85 5.48 9.11
CA ARG A 61 -15.18 6.11 10.25
C ARG A 61 -16.00 7.29 10.76
N GLU A 62 -15.99 7.50 12.07
CA GLU A 62 -16.54 8.71 12.68
C GLU A 62 -15.72 9.92 12.19
N LEU A 63 -16.40 10.91 11.61
CA LEU A 63 -15.78 12.16 11.20
C LEU A 63 -15.71 13.09 12.42
N ARG A 64 -14.50 13.42 12.87
CA ARG A 64 -14.26 14.37 13.95
C ARG A 64 -13.79 15.71 13.41
N SER A 65 -14.14 16.79 14.09
CA SER A 65 -13.66 18.12 13.74
C SER A 65 -12.16 18.22 13.96
N HIS A 66 -11.46 18.94 13.09
CA HIS A 66 -10.01 19.18 13.25
C HIS A 66 -9.66 19.91 14.56
N LEU A 67 -10.63 20.61 15.17
CA LEU A 67 -10.48 21.30 16.45
C LEU A 67 -10.43 20.33 17.65
N GLU A 68 -10.94 19.11 17.49
CA GLU A 68 -10.98 18.08 18.53
C GLU A 68 -9.68 17.26 18.59
N VAL A 69 -8.77 17.48 17.65
CA VAL A 69 -7.48 16.79 17.59
C VAL A 69 -6.50 17.47 18.55
N PRO A 70 -5.86 16.73 19.49
CA PRO A 70 -4.91 17.30 20.42
C PRO A 70 -3.74 17.99 19.70
N LYS A 71 -3.40 19.21 20.11
CA LYS A 71 -2.22 19.92 19.60
C LYS A 71 -0.95 19.25 20.10
N ARG A 72 -0.01 19.01 19.19
CA ARG A 72 1.32 18.46 19.50
C ARG A 72 2.36 19.48 19.06
N SER A 73 3.22 19.93 19.97
CA SER A 73 4.31 20.85 19.64
C SER A 73 5.50 20.05 19.11
N PRO A 74 6.02 20.30 17.90
CA PRO A 74 7.18 19.57 17.37
C PRO A 74 8.50 19.95 18.04
N PHE A 75 8.49 20.94 18.95
CA PHE A 75 9.68 21.52 19.57
C PHE A 75 10.12 20.81 20.87
N THR A 76 9.44 19.73 21.28
CA THR A 76 9.92 18.83 22.34
C THR A 76 10.28 17.48 21.73
N ASN A 77 11.12 16.69 22.41
CA ASN A 77 11.50 15.36 21.94
C ASN A 77 10.27 14.44 21.76
N GLU A 78 9.32 14.51 22.69
CA GLU A 78 8.08 13.73 22.66
C GLU A 78 7.19 14.16 21.50
N GLY A 79 7.09 15.46 21.26
CA GLY A 79 6.30 16.01 20.16
C GLY A 79 6.91 15.72 18.79
N LEU A 80 8.24 15.75 18.67
CA LEU A 80 8.96 15.32 17.48
C LEU A 80 8.75 13.82 17.21
N ALA A 81 8.86 12.97 18.24
CA ALA A 81 8.59 11.54 18.12
C ALA A 81 7.14 11.27 17.65
N ALA A 82 6.17 12.00 18.22
CA ALA A 82 4.78 11.88 17.82
C ALA A 82 4.51 12.36 16.38
N LEU A 83 5.25 13.38 15.91
CA LEU A 83 5.20 13.86 14.52
C LEU A 83 5.77 12.80 13.57
N LEU A 84 6.97 12.29 13.85
CA LEU A 84 7.61 11.25 13.04
C LEU A 84 6.74 10.00 12.94
N HIS A 85 6.14 9.58 14.06
CA HIS A 85 5.19 8.47 14.08
C HIS A 85 3.97 8.73 13.18
N ALA A 86 3.40 9.94 13.23
CA ALA A 86 2.27 10.31 12.38
C ALA A 86 2.64 10.32 10.88
N VAL A 87 3.81 10.88 10.53
CA VAL A 87 4.32 10.86 9.15
C VAL A 87 4.50 9.42 8.67
N THR A 88 5.13 8.55 9.45
CA THR A 88 5.29 7.13 9.12
C THR A 88 3.93 6.44 8.85
N HIS A 89 2.89 6.77 9.61
CA HIS A 89 1.55 6.24 9.35
C HIS A 89 0.91 6.78 8.06
N ILE A 90 1.13 8.05 7.72
CA ILE A 90 0.65 8.64 6.46
C ILE A 90 1.33 7.96 5.27
N GLU A 91 2.66 7.83 5.31
CA GLU A 91 3.44 7.17 4.26
C GLU A 91 3.06 5.69 4.11
N PHE A 92 2.88 4.97 5.23
CA PHE A 92 2.43 3.58 5.18
C PHE A 92 1.03 3.44 4.56
N ASN A 93 0.13 4.38 4.85
CA ASN A 93 -1.17 4.42 4.19
C ASN A 93 -1.04 4.74 2.70
N ALA A 94 -0.14 5.64 2.29
CA ALA A 94 0.10 5.95 0.89
C ALA A 94 0.60 4.72 0.11
N ILE A 95 1.49 3.91 0.70
CA ILE A 95 1.90 2.61 0.13
C ILE A 95 0.69 1.70 -0.08
N ASN A 96 -0.18 1.54 0.93
CA ASN A 96 -1.38 0.71 0.77
C ASN A 96 -2.32 1.26 -0.32
N LEU A 97 -2.49 2.58 -0.42
CA LEU A 97 -3.32 3.20 -1.46
C LEU A 97 -2.75 2.98 -2.86
N ALA A 98 -1.43 3.14 -3.03
CA ALA A 98 -0.77 2.90 -4.31
C ALA A 98 -0.89 1.43 -4.73
N LEU A 99 -0.65 0.49 -3.81
CA LEU A 99 -0.83 -0.94 -4.06
C LEU A 99 -2.28 -1.27 -4.39
N ASP A 100 -3.26 -0.69 -3.66
CA ASP A 100 -4.69 -0.86 -3.94
C ASP A 100 -5.05 -0.40 -5.34
N ALA A 101 -4.55 0.78 -5.74
CA ALA A 101 -4.81 1.33 -7.05
C ALA A 101 -4.27 0.42 -8.17
N ILE A 102 -3.03 -0.07 -8.02
CA ILE A 102 -2.38 -0.93 -9.02
C ILE A 102 -3.15 -2.25 -9.21
N TRP A 103 -3.54 -2.93 -8.13
CA TRP A 103 -4.20 -4.23 -8.29
C TRP A 103 -5.65 -4.08 -8.72
N ARG A 104 -6.38 -3.06 -8.25
CA ARG A 104 -7.83 -2.88 -8.46
C ARG A 104 -8.16 -2.29 -9.82
N PHE A 105 -7.42 -1.28 -10.28
CA PHE A 105 -7.76 -0.51 -11.47
C PHE A 105 -6.87 -0.86 -12.67
N GLY A 106 -7.45 -1.53 -13.67
CA GLY A 106 -6.78 -1.83 -14.94
C GLY A 106 -7.04 -0.76 -16.01
N GLY A 107 -6.09 -0.53 -16.91
CA GLY A 107 -6.25 0.38 -18.06
C GLY A 107 -6.32 1.87 -17.72
N MET A 108 -5.94 2.22 -16.48
CA MET A 108 -6.00 3.56 -15.89
C MET A 108 -4.66 4.32 -16.06
N PRO A 109 -4.64 5.66 -15.92
CA PRO A 109 -5.07 6.38 -14.73
C PRO A 109 -6.57 6.41 -14.53
#